data_AF-A0AAW8T642-F1
#
_entry.id   AF-A0AAW8T642-F1
#
_cell.length_a   1.000
_cell.length_b   1.000
_cell.length_c   1.000
_cell.angle_alpha   90.00
_cell.angle_beta   90.00
_cell.angle_gamma   90.00
#
_symmetry.space_group_name_H-M   'P 1'
#
loop_
_entity.id
_entity.type
_entity.pdbx_description
1 polymer ?
#
loop_
_entity_poly.entity_id
_entity_poly.type
_entity_poly.pdbx_seq_one_letter_code
_entity_poly.pdbx_strand_id
1 'polypeptide(L)'
;MNDELLEKHTDVLMERLDDVEEKERPKIKGMLEDAITLILDYTARTTEQMNDSLYYYARQLVVIAWNQEGNEGDAARSEGGVSHTFITDIPPKLKSGLNNHRLGKVVSFHAPKET
;
A
#
# COMPACT_ATOMS: atom_id res chain seq x y z
N MET A 1 -10.78 -5.22 11.74
CA MET A 1 -10.46 -3.90 11.14
C MET A 1 -11.28 -2.87 11.88
N ASN A 2 -10.77 -1.67 12.14
CA ASN A 2 -11.55 -0.66 12.84
C ASN A 2 -12.38 0.10 11.80
N ASP A 3 -13.65 -0.27 11.61
CA ASP A 3 -14.48 0.21 10.51
C ASP A 3 -14.60 1.74 10.48
N GLU A 4 -14.60 2.39 11.64
CA GLU A 4 -14.61 3.85 11.76
C GLU A 4 -13.36 4.51 11.13
N LEU A 5 -12.17 3.93 11.31
CA LEU A 5 -10.94 4.44 10.70
C LEU A 5 -10.93 4.21 9.20
N LEU A 6 -11.51 3.10 8.74
CA LEU A 6 -11.61 2.77 7.33
C LEU A 6 -12.52 3.78 6.61
N GLU A 7 -13.69 4.08 7.17
CA GLU A 7 -14.60 5.10 6.63
C GLU A 7 -13.91 6.48 6.58
N LYS A 8 -13.29 6.91 7.68
CA LYS A 8 -12.55 8.18 7.73
C LYS A 8 -11.48 8.30 6.64
N HIS A 9 -10.71 7.24 6.42
CA HIS A 9 -9.66 7.25 5.39
C HIS A 9 -10.20 7.14 3.97
N THR A 10 -11.38 6.54 3.80
CA THR A 10 -12.12 6.53 2.53
C THR A 10 -12.60 7.94 2.19
N ASP A 11 -13.17 8.67 3.15
CA ASP A 11 -13.62 10.05 2.92
C ASP A 11 -12.44 10.98 2.55
N VAL A 12 -11.31 10.84 3.24
CA VAL A 12 -10.07 11.57 2.91
C VAL A 12 -9.54 11.23 1.51
N LEU A 13 -9.78 10.01 1.01
CA LEU A 13 -9.41 9.63 -0.35
C LEU A 13 -10.35 10.24 -1.38
N MET A 14 -11.66 10.29 -1.10
CA MET A 14 -12.64 10.92 -1.99
C MET A 14 -12.37 12.42 -2.17
N GLU A 15 -11.93 13.13 -1.12
CA GLU A 15 -11.52 14.54 -1.23
C GLU A 15 -10.22 14.74 -2.04
N ARG A 16 -9.36 13.72 -2.06
CA ARG A 16 -8.02 13.80 -2.67
C ARG A 16 -7.99 13.41 -4.14
N LEU A 17 -8.88 12.50 -4.53
CA LEU A 17 -9.00 12.03 -5.90
C LEU A 17 -9.91 13.00 -6.67
N ASP A 18 -9.39 13.56 -7.76
CA ASP A 18 -10.18 14.41 -8.66
C ASP A 18 -11.24 13.55 -9.38
N ASP A 19 -12.41 14.13 -9.65
CA ASP A 19 -13.53 13.52 -10.40
C ASP A 19 -14.15 12.23 -9.81
N VAL A 20 -14.02 11.99 -8.50
CA VAL A 20 -14.71 10.86 -7.84
C VAL A 20 -16.17 11.18 -7.57
N GLU A 21 -17.06 10.34 -8.13
CA GLU A 21 -18.48 10.36 -7.81
C GLU A 21 -18.78 9.51 -6.56
N GLU A 22 -19.83 9.86 -5.81
CA GLU A 22 -20.30 9.10 -4.63
C GLU A 22 -20.57 7.61 -4.92
N LYS A 23 -20.87 7.26 -6.17
CA LYS A 23 -21.05 5.87 -6.61
C LYS A 23 -19.78 5.02 -6.50
N GLU A 24 -18.60 5.65 -6.49
CA GLU A 24 -17.30 4.98 -6.46
C GLU A 24 -16.75 4.83 -5.03
N ARG A 25 -17.45 5.38 -4.03
CA ARG A 25 -17.17 5.16 -2.60
C ARG A 25 -16.95 3.69 -2.22
N PRO A 26 -17.84 2.72 -2.59
CA PRO A 26 -17.61 1.30 -2.28
C PRO A 26 -16.37 0.72 -2.97
N LYS A 27 -16.02 1.24 -4.15
CA LYS A 27 -14.84 0.81 -4.91
C LYS A 27 -13.56 1.28 -4.23
N ILE A 28 -13.49 2.56 -3.84
CA ILE A 28 -12.37 3.14 -3.10
C ILE A 28 -12.18 2.40 -1.76
N LYS A 29 -13.27 2.07 -1.08
CA LYS A 29 -13.22 1.28 0.16
C LYS A 29 -12.57 -0.09 -0.07
N GLY A 30 -12.99 -0.82 -1.09
CA GLY A 30 -12.37 -2.12 -1.44
C GLY A 30 -10.89 -1.99 -1.79
N MET A 31 -10.52 -0.99 -2.60
CA MET A 31 -9.12 -0.72 -2.93
C MET A 31 -8.28 -0.39 -1.69
N LEU A 32 -8.86 0.32 -0.73
CA LEU A 32 -8.20 0.63 0.53
C LEU A 32 -8.01 -0.62 1.39
N GLU A 33 -8.99 -1.52 1.45
CA GLU A 33 -8.85 -2.82 2.14
C GLU A 33 -7.74 -3.68 1.53
N ASP A 34 -7.67 -3.74 0.20
CA ASP A 34 -6.61 -4.47 -0.53
C ASP A 34 -5.23 -3.85 -0.26
N ALA A 35 -5.11 -2.51 -0.34
CA ALA A 35 -3.88 -1.79 -0.07
C ALA A 35 -3.39 -1.98 1.38
N ILE A 36 -4.32 -2.04 2.34
CA ILE A 36 -4.00 -2.29 3.75
C ILE A 36 -3.48 -3.72 3.92
N THR A 37 -4.13 -4.71 3.30
CA THR A 37 -3.69 -6.11 3.33
C THR A 37 -2.27 -6.25 2.78
N LEU A 38 -1.98 -5.60 1.64
CA LEU A 38 -0.65 -5.60 1.02
C LEU A 38 0.42 -4.99 1.94
N ILE A 39 0.12 -3.87 2.61
CA ILE A 39 1.04 -3.22 3.55
C ILE A 39 1.29 -4.08 4.78
N LEU A 40 0.25 -4.73 5.31
CA LEU A 40 0.36 -5.60 6.49
C LEU A 40 1.21 -6.83 6.16
N ASP A 41 1.01 -7.44 4.99
CA ASP A 41 1.85 -8.53 4.50
C ASP A 41 3.32 -8.09 4.39
N TYR A 42 3.57 -6.94 3.76
CA TYR A 42 4.93 -6.41 3.61
C TYR A 42 5.63 -6.09 4.94
N THR A 43 4.88 -5.53 5.90
CA THR A 43 5.43 -5.16 7.22
C THR A 43 5.43 -6.31 8.22
N ALA A 44 4.83 -7.45 7.85
CA ALA A 44 4.58 -8.62 8.68
C ALA A 44 3.81 -8.29 9.97
N ARG A 45 2.93 -7.28 9.93
CA ARG A 45 2.14 -6.80 11.08
C ARG A 45 0.71 -7.33 11.03
N THR A 46 0.03 -7.28 12.18
CA THR A 46 -1.41 -7.57 12.27
C THR A 46 -2.24 -6.29 12.13
N THR A 47 -3.52 -6.46 11.82
CA THR A 47 -4.50 -5.35 11.70
C THR A 47 -4.60 -4.48 12.95
N GLU A 48 -4.26 -5.02 14.12
CA GLU A 48 -4.29 -4.30 15.41
C GLU A 48 -3.09 -3.35 15.58
N GLN A 49 -2.01 -3.57 14.83
CA GLN A 49 -0.78 -2.79 14.88
C GLN A 49 -0.73 -1.70 13.80
N MET A 50 -1.87 -1.42 13.17
CA MET A 50 -2.02 -0.41 12.13
C MET A 50 -1.94 0.99 12.75
N ASN A 51 -0.91 1.75 12.39
CA ASN A 51 -0.74 3.15 12.83
C ASN A 51 -1.14 4.13 11.72
N ASP A 52 -1.28 5.41 12.05
CA ASP A 52 -1.67 6.45 11.09
C ASP A 52 -0.67 6.59 9.92
N SER A 53 0.62 6.32 10.16
CA SER A 53 1.64 6.30 9.11
C SER A 53 1.40 5.17 8.09
N LEU A 54 0.99 3.98 8.52
CA LEU A 54 0.65 2.87 7.63
C LEU A 54 -0.60 3.17 6.81
N TYR A 55 -1.61 3.81 7.42
CA TYR A 55 -2.78 4.29 6.68
C TYR A 55 -2.41 5.35 5.64
N TYR A 56 -1.43 6.22 5.93
CA TYR A 56 -0.92 7.16 4.93
C TYR A 56 -0.31 6.45 3.71
N TYR A 57 0.50 5.42 3.93
CA TYR A 57 1.04 4.61 2.82
C TYR A 57 -0.06 3.87 2.06
N ALA A 58 -1.09 3.37 2.75
CA ALA A 58 -2.24 2.70 2.12
C ALA A 58 -3.00 3.67 1.20
N ARG A 59 -3.28 4.89 1.66
CA ARG A 59 -3.90 5.93 0.84
C ARG A 59 -3.07 6.26 -0.40
N GLN A 60 -1.74 6.30 -0.28
CA GLN A 60 -0.88 6.53 -1.43
C GLN A 60 -0.90 5.37 -2.43
N LEU A 61 -0.98 4.12 -1.97
CA LEU A 61 -1.16 2.98 -2.85
C LEU A 61 -2.49 3.05 -3.59
N VAL A 62 -3.58 3.40 -2.91
CA VAL A 62 -4.89 3.57 -3.57
C VAL A 62 -4.83 4.62 -4.67
N VAL A 63 -4.20 5.78 -4.42
CA VAL A 63 -4.05 6.83 -5.46
C VAL A 63 -3.27 6.31 -6.68
N ILE A 64 -2.24 5.50 -6.46
CA ILE A 64 -1.46 4.92 -7.57
C ILE A 64 -2.28 3.88 -8.32
N ALA A 65 -2.97 2.99 -7.61
CA ALA A 65 -3.84 1.97 -8.20
C ALA A 65 -4.98 2.60 -9.01
N TRP A 66 -5.61 3.64 -8.47
CA TRP A 66 -6.64 4.42 -9.16
C TRP A 66 -6.15 4.98 -10.50
N ASN A 67 -4.97 5.60 -10.48
CA ASN A 67 -4.36 6.17 -11.69
C ASN A 67 -3.93 5.09 -12.70
N GLN A 68 -3.71 3.85 -12.24
CA GLN A 68 -3.29 2.72 -13.08
C GLN A 68 -4.46 1.94 -13.68
N GLU A 69 -5.67 2.06 -13.14
CA GLU A 69 -6.87 1.31 -13.59
C GLU A 69 -7.24 1.59 -15.06
N GLY A 70 -6.76 2.69 -15.64
CA GLY A 70 -6.89 2.98 -17.08
C GLY A 70 -5.83 2.31 -17.98
N ASN A 71 -4.84 1.64 -17.39
CA ASN A 71 -3.61 1.22 -18.08
C ASN A 71 -3.26 -0.27 -17.88
N GLU A 72 -4.24 -1.08 -17.45
CA GLU A 72 -4.10 -2.48 -17.01
C GLU A 72 -3.50 -3.45 -18.05
N GLY A 73 -3.49 -3.08 -19.34
CA GLY A 73 -2.96 -3.90 -20.43
C GLY A 73 -1.47 -3.70 -20.74
N ASP A 74 -0.84 -2.66 -20.19
CA ASP A 74 0.56 -2.33 -20.47
C ASP A 74 1.43 -2.66 -19.25
N ALA A 75 2.21 -3.73 -19.31
CA ALA A 75 3.22 -4.01 -18.27
C ALA A 75 4.37 -2.98 -18.31
N ALA A 76 4.66 -2.47 -19.51
CA ALA A 76 5.56 -1.36 -19.73
C ALA A 76 5.17 -0.64 -21.02
N ARG A 77 5.21 0.69 -20.98
CA ARG A 77 5.03 1.52 -22.18
C ARG A 77 6.32 2.30 -22.43
N SER A 78 6.79 2.30 -23.67
CA SER A 78 7.91 3.12 -24.11
C SER A 78 7.41 4.09 -25.18
N GLU A 79 7.25 5.35 -24.80
CA GLU A 79 6.89 6.43 -25.71
C GLU A 79 8.01 7.48 -25.72
N GLY A 80 8.48 7.86 -26.91
CA GLY A 80 9.45 8.96 -27.08
C GLY A 80 10.82 8.76 -26.40
N GLY A 81 11.24 7.52 -26.13
CA GLY A 81 12.51 7.22 -25.46
C GLY A 81 12.45 7.21 -23.94
N VAL A 82 11.27 7.44 -23.34
CA VAL A 82 11.03 7.28 -21.90
C VAL A 82 10.32 5.95 -21.66
N SER A 83 10.88 5.11 -20.81
CA SER A 83 10.28 3.83 -20.42
C SER A 83 9.54 3.99 -19.10
N HIS A 84 8.25 3.67 -19.08
CA HIS A 84 7.46 3.57 -17.87
C HIS A 84 7.15 2.10 -17.58
N THR A 85 7.50 1.64 -16.38
CA THR A 85 7.21 0.29 -15.90
C THR A 85 6.10 0.38 -14.87
N PHE A 86 4.98 -0.27 -15.14
CA PHE A 86 3.85 -0.32 -14.24
C PHE A 86 4.11 -1.44 -13.22
N ILE A 87 4.39 -1.07 -11.98
CA ILE A 87 4.68 -2.01 -10.91
C ILE A 87 3.36 -2.37 -10.24
N THR A 88 3.02 -3.66 -10.22
CA THR A 88 1.81 -4.21 -9.56
C THR A 88 1.96 -4.40 -8.05
N ASP A 89 3.18 -4.27 -7.55
CA ASP A 89 3.57 -4.37 -6.15
C ASP A 89 3.83 -2.97 -5.56
N ILE A 90 4.14 -2.87 -4.26
CA ILE A 90 4.43 -1.62 -3.57
C ILE A 90 5.60 -0.88 -4.28
N PRO A 91 5.40 0.37 -4.73
CA PRO A 91 6.44 1.15 -5.40
C PRO A 91 7.70 1.34 -4.52
N PRO A 92 8.91 1.37 -5.09
CA PRO A 92 10.16 1.50 -4.33
C PRO A 92 10.20 2.72 -3.39
N LYS A 93 9.59 3.83 -3.81
CA LYS A 93 9.47 5.05 -3.02
C LYS A 93 8.73 4.81 -1.70
N LEU A 94 7.67 4.00 -1.72
CA LEU A 94 6.89 3.65 -0.52
C LEU A 94 7.59 2.57 0.31
N LYS A 95 8.23 1.60 -0.37
CA LYS A 95 9.02 0.54 0.30
C LYS A 95 10.09 1.12 1.23
N SER A 96 10.76 2.21 0.84
CA SER A 96 11.77 2.86 1.68
C SER A 96 11.21 3.34 3.02
N GLY A 97 10.00 3.92 3.03
CA GLY A 97 9.34 4.37 4.26
C GLY A 97 8.78 3.21 5.08
N LEU A 98 8.20 2.22 4.40
CA LEU A 98 7.63 1.01 5.02
C LEU A 98 8.68 0.12 5.68
N ASN A 99 9.93 0.13 5.20
CA ASN A 99 11.03 -0.63 5.80
C ASN A 99 11.24 -0.34 7.29
N ASN A 100 11.01 0.91 7.71
CA ASN A 100 11.12 1.31 9.12
C ASN A 100 10.03 0.68 9.99
N HIS A 101 8.92 0.27 9.38
CA HIS A 101 7.81 -0.36 10.06
C HIS A 101 7.87 -1.88 10.00
N ARG A 102 8.84 -2.51 9.34
CA ARG A 102 8.88 -3.98 9.23
C ARG A 102 9.29 -4.62 10.56
N LEU A 103 8.59 -5.67 10.98
CA LEU A 103 8.98 -6.45 12.15
C LEU A 103 10.25 -7.25 11.83
N GLY A 104 11.29 -7.07 12.65
CA GLY A 104 12.53 -7.81 12.52
C GLY A 104 12.32 -9.28 12.91
N LYS A 105 12.77 -10.21 12.06
CA LYS A 105 12.78 -11.64 12.40
C LYS A 105 13.92 -11.90 13.39
N VAL A 106 13.59 -12.21 14.64
CA VAL A 106 14.59 -12.64 15.62
C VAL A 106 14.98 -14.08 15.30
N VAL A 107 16.24 -14.29 14.94
CA VAL A 107 16.81 -15.64 14.80
C VAL A 107 17.65 -15.93 16.04
N SER A 108 17.48 -17.11 16.64
CA SER A 108 18.36 -17.56 17.71
C SER A 108 19.69 -17.99 17.11
N PHE A 109 20.76 -17.29 17.47
CA PHE A 109 22.11 -17.72 17.14
C PHE A 109 22.60 -18.68 18.23
N HIS A 110 22.86 -19.94 17.90
CA HIS A 110 23.50 -20.87 18.82
C HIS A 110 25.01 -20.62 18.77
N ALA A 111 25.56 -20.01 19.82
CA ALA A 111 27.00 -19.90 19.97
C ALA A 111 27.58 -21.32 20.16
N PRO A 112 28.54 -21.76 19.34
CA PRO A 112 29.21 -23.04 19.57
C PRO A 112 29.95 -22.96 20.91
N LYS A 113 29.82 -24.00 21.72
CA LYS A 113 30.52 -24.12 23.00
C LYS A 113 32.00 -24.33 22.67
N GLU A 114 32.88 -23.43 23.10
CA GLU A 114 34.32 -23.64 22.99
C GLU A 114 34.68 -24.97 23.66
N THR A 115 35.45 -25.80 22.94
CA THR A 115 35.86 -27.16 23.34
C THR A 115 37.17 -27.11 24.10
#